data_AF-A0A3D2V7H8-F1
#
_entry.id   AF-A0A3D2V7H8-F1
#
_cell.length_a   1.000
_cell.length_b   1.000
_cell.length_c   1.000
_cell.angle_alpha   90.00
_cell.angle_beta   90.00
_cell.angle_gamma   90.00
#
_symmetry.space_group_name_H-M   'P 1'
#
loop_
_entity.id
_entity.type
_entity.pdbx_description
1 polymer ?
#
loop_
_entity_poly.entity_id
_entity_poly.type
_entity_poly.pdbx_seq_one_letter_code
_entity_poly.pdbx_strand_id
1 'polypeptide(L)'
;MMIIDAYCHCGISKYQPIENVKQVMQQIGVKRAVLAQHLGEFDNSYISSVVQAEPEMFAGVALVNPESSRVLDDLNEIAAAGICKGIRWPIPVGFNHDEAINHTAALGLNIVAYFPDGLDRTIGEIERILQQSPEATLVLSHMGDPGV
;
A
#
# COMPACT_ATOMS: atom_id res chain seq x y z
N MET A 1 -25.55 6.38 -2.68
CA MET A 1 -24.36 5.77 -3.32
C MET A 1 -23.27 5.64 -2.28
N MET A 2 -22.59 4.50 -2.18
CA MET A 2 -21.42 4.33 -1.30
C MET A 2 -20.18 4.74 -2.10
N ILE A 3 -19.47 5.78 -1.66
CA ILE A 3 -18.21 6.20 -2.26
C ILE A 3 -17.09 5.69 -1.35
N ILE A 4 -16.11 5.02 -1.95
CA ILE A 4 -14.90 4.54 -1.28
C ILE A 4 -13.72 5.26 -1.92
N ASP A 5 -12.93 5.95 -1.11
CA ASP A 5 -11.63 6.43 -1.55
C ASP A 5 -10.65 5.25 -1.53
N ALA A 6 -10.32 4.72 -2.70
CA ALA A 6 -9.51 3.52 -2.82
C ALA A 6 -8.01 3.77 -2.60
N TYR A 7 -7.57 5.03 -2.46
CA TYR A 7 -6.16 5.36 -2.24
C TYR A 7 -6.00 6.79 -1.72
N CYS A 8 -5.72 6.94 -0.43
CA CYS A 8 -5.41 8.23 0.17
C CYS A 8 -4.28 8.12 1.20
N HIS A 9 -3.80 9.27 1.66
CA HIS A 9 -2.75 9.38 2.67
C HIS A 9 -3.24 10.18 3.87
N CYS A 10 -2.83 9.76 5.06
CA CYS A 10 -2.87 10.55 6.29
C CYS A 10 -1.55 10.36 7.05
N GLY A 11 -1.25 11.26 7.98
CA GLY A 11 -0.01 11.20 8.74
C GLY A 11 0.18 12.41 9.64
N ILE A 12 1.28 12.40 10.40
CA ILE A 12 1.64 13.47 11.34
C ILE A 12 2.90 14.26 10.91
N SER A 13 3.64 13.76 9.91
CA SER A 13 4.90 14.34 9.45
C SER A 13 4.79 15.01 8.07
N LYS A 14 4.28 14.28 7.07
CA LYS A 14 4.17 14.74 5.67
C LYS A 14 2.73 15.09 5.24
N TYR A 15 1.75 14.37 5.76
CA TYR A 15 0.34 14.52 5.41
C TYR A 15 -0.48 15.10 6.55
N GLN A 16 -1.75 15.38 6.28
CA GLN A 16 -2.70 15.80 7.30
C GLN A 16 -3.11 14.61 8.19
N PRO A 17 -3.41 14.86 9.47
CA PRO A 17 -3.86 13.82 10.38
C PRO A 17 -5.26 13.31 9.98
N ILE A 18 -5.62 12.13 10.45
CA ILE A 18 -6.86 11.44 10.08
C ILE A 18 -8.11 12.28 10.36
N GLU A 19 -8.13 13.11 11.39
CA GLU A 19 -9.27 13.97 11.74
C GLU A 19 -9.62 14.92 10.59
N ASN A 20 -8.60 15.49 9.94
CA ASN A 20 -8.78 16.39 8.81
C ASN A 20 -9.28 15.61 7.57
N VAL A 21 -8.74 14.42 7.33
CA VAL A 21 -9.20 13.54 6.24
C VAL A 21 -10.66 13.13 6.45
N LYS A 22 -11.04 12.76 7.67
CA LYS A 22 -12.43 12.42 8.04
C LYS A 22 -13.38 13.59 7.83
N GLN A 23 -12.96 14.81 8.18
CA GLN A 23 -13.77 16.00 7.95
C GLN A 23 -14.06 16.19 6.46
N VAL A 24 -13.05 16.03 5.59
CA VAL A 24 -13.24 16.07 4.13
C VAL A 24 -14.15 14.95 3.66
N MET A 25 -13.88 13.69 4.07
CA MET A 25 -14.71 12.53 3.72
C MET A 25 -16.19 12.77 4.07
N GLN A 26 -16.47 13.32 5.25
CA GLN A 26 -17.82 13.65 5.69
C GLN A 26 -18.49 14.70 4.79
N GLN A 27 -17.76 15.76 4.42
CA GLN A 27 -18.27 16.84 3.56
C GLN A 27 -18.62 16.36 2.15
N ILE A 28 -17.80 15.48 1.58
CA ILE A 28 -17.98 14.99 0.21
C ILE A 28 -18.78 13.67 0.12
N GLY A 29 -19.06 13.05 1.26
CA GLY A 29 -19.84 11.81 1.34
C GLY A 29 -19.06 10.51 1.10
N VAL A 30 -17.73 10.52 1.20
CA VAL A 30 -16.90 9.29 1.21
C VAL A 30 -17.18 8.53 2.51
N LYS A 31 -17.47 7.23 2.39
CA LYS A 31 -17.88 6.36 3.50
C LYS A 31 -16.76 5.48 4.02
N ARG A 32 -15.82 5.12 3.15
CA ARG A 32 -14.66 4.30 3.50
C ARG A 32 -13.43 4.78 2.76
N ALA A 33 -12.26 4.56 3.32
CA ALA A 33 -11.01 4.92 2.68
C ALA A 33 -9.92 3.87 2.89
N VAL A 34 -9.06 3.70 1.89
CA VAL A 34 -7.82 2.93 2.00
C VAL A 34 -6.69 3.91 2.30
N LEU A 35 -6.09 3.76 3.47
CA LEU A 35 -5.00 4.60 3.97
C LEU A 35 -3.67 3.93 3.58
N ALA A 36 -3.03 4.46 2.55
CA ALA A 36 -1.71 4.01 2.13
C ALA A 36 -0.62 4.77 2.86
N GLN A 37 0.34 4.04 3.41
CA GLN A 37 1.54 4.64 3.98
C GLN A 37 2.32 5.39 2.88
N HIS A 38 3.04 6.43 3.29
CA HIS A 38 3.83 7.22 2.36
C HIS A 38 5.27 6.73 2.27
N LEU A 39 5.87 6.92 1.09
CA LEU A 39 7.26 6.55 0.85
C LEU A 39 8.20 7.21 1.87
N GLY A 40 9.12 6.40 2.38
CA GLY A 40 10.10 6.78 3.41
C GLY A 40 9.61 6.64 4.86
N GLU A 41 8.34 6.31 5.09
CA GLU A 41 7.81 6.04 6.43
C GLU A 41 7.57 4.54 6.61
N PHE A 42 8.45 3.88 7.34
CA PHE A 42 8.37 2.44 7.62
C PHE A 42 7.73 2.16 8.98
N ASP A 43 7.52 3.19 9.82
CA ASP A 43 6.70 3.05 11.01
C ASP A 43 5.21 3.07 10.62
N ASN A 44 4.59 1.89 10.66
CA ASN A 44 3.18 1.71 10.33
C ASN A 44 2.25 1.88 11.54
N SER A 45 2.77 2.27 12.71
CA SER A 45 1.99 2.36 13.95
C SER A 45 0.84 3.36 13.86
N TYR A 46 1.07 4.52 13.24
CA TYR A 46 0.03 5.53 13.06
C TYR A 46 -1.14 5.00 12.22
N ILE A 47 -0.86 4.51 11.00
CA ILE A 47 -1.88 3.93 10.11
C ILE A 47 -2.59 2.77 10.79
N SER A 48 -1.84 1.88 11.46
CA SER A 48 -2.42 0.74 12.15
C SER A 48 -3.35 1.16 13.29
N SER A 49 -2.98 2.17 14.07
CA SER A 49 -3.83 2.70 15.15
C SER A 49 -5.13 3.30 14.63
N VAL A 50 -5.09 3.99 13.49
CA VAL A 50 -6.27 4.57 12.85
C VAL A 50 -7.20 3.48 12.36
N VAL A 51 -6.66 2.47 11.67
CA VAL A 51 -7.44 1.34 11.15
C VAL A 51 -8.05 0.53 12.30
N GLN A 52 -7.29 0.30 13.37
CA GLN A 52 -7.78 -0.42 14.53
C GLN A 52 -8.89 0.32 15.29
N ALA A 53 -8.84 1.66 15.32
CA ALA A 53 -9.87 2.47 15.95
C ALA A 53 -11.19 2.45 15.17
N GLU A 54 -11.15 2.45 13.83
CA GLU A 54 -12.34 2.52 12.96
C GLU A 54 -12.26 1.54 11.77
N PRO A 55 -12.21 0.22 12.00
CA PRO A 55 -11.98 -0.78 10.95
C PRO A 55 -13.13 -0.90 9.93
N GLU A 56 -14.32 -0.43 10.30
CA GLU A 56 -15.47 -0.37 9.38
C GLU A 56 -15.37 0.77 8.36
N MET A 57 -14.53 1.76 8.65
CA MET A 57 -14.30 2.95 7.83
C MET A 57 -12.98 2.86 7.06
N PHE A 58 -11.94 2.27 7.65
CA PHE A 58 -10.60 2.29 7.09
C PHE A 58 -10.03 0.90 6.83
N ALA A 59 -9.29 0.78 5.73
CA ALA A 59 -8.34 -0.30 5.49
C ALA A 59 -6.94 0.29 5.38
N GLY A 60 -5.94 -0.40 5.92
CA GLY A 60 -4.54 0.04 5.89
C GLY A 60 -3.73 -0.63 4.79
N VAL A 61 -2.84 0.13 4.16
CA VAL A 61 -1.76 -0.37 3.31
C VAL A 61 -0.45 0.10 3.92
N ALA A 62 0.34 -0.83 4.44
CA ALA A 62 1.61 -0.57 5.11
C ALA A 62 2.74 -0.34 4.10
N LEU A 63 3.90 0.11 4.58
CA LEU A 63 5.14 0.16 3.82
C LEU A 63 6.23 -0.61 4.59
N VAL A 64 7.05 -1.37 3.88
CA VAL A 64 8.25 -2.01 4.41
C VAL A 64 9.48 -1.50 3.66
N ASN A 65 10.65 -1.60 4.27
CA ASN A 65 11.90 -1.25 3.61
C ASN A 65 12.46 -2.47 2.83
N PRO A 66 12.46 -2.47 1.48
CA PRO A 66 12.99 -3.58 0.68
C PRO A 66 14.47 -3.88 0.95
N GLU A 67 15.23 -2.88 1.39
CA GLU A 67 16.67 -2.99 1.66
C GLU A 67 16.97 -3.51 3.08
N SER A 68 15.93 -3.68 3.91
CA SER A 68 16.10 -4.18 5.27
C SER A 68 16.36 -5.68 5.25
N SER A 69 17.36 -6.13 6.00
CA SER A 69 17.55 -7.58 6.26
C SER A 69 16.38 -8.22 7.01
N ARG A 70 15.47 -7.42 7.57
CA ARG A 70 14.26 -7.86 8.26
C ARG A 70 13.00 -7.82 7.39
N VAL A 71 13.09 -7.48 6.11
CA VAL A 71 11.89 -7.23 5.28
C VAL A 71 10.88 -8.38 5.34
N LEU A 72 11.32 -9.64 5.37
CA LEU A 72 10.43 -10.80 5.46
C LEU A 72 9.78 -10.94 6.85
N ASP A 73 10.54 -10.65 7.92
CA ASP A 73 10.01 -10.63 9.30
C ASP A 73 8.98 -9.52 9.44
N ASP A 74 9.28 -8.32 8.95
CA ASP A 74 8.37 -7.18 9.00
C ASP A 74 7.06 -7.49 8.23
N LEU A 75 7.15 -8.15 7.08
CA LEU A 75 5.98 -8.63 6.33
C LEU A 75 5.17 -9.67 7.12
N ASN A 76 5.82 -10.63 7.77
CA ASN A 76 5.16 -11.63 8.61
C ASN A 76 4.44 -10.97 9.80
N GLU A 77 5.07 -10.01 10.46
CA GLU A 77 4.51 -9.26 11.58
C GLU A 77 3.26 -8.46 11.14
N ILE A 78 3.35 -7.77 10.00
CA ILE A 78 2.21 -7.04 9.42
C ILE A 78 1.05 -7.99 9.10
N ALA A 79 1.32 -9.12 8.45
CA ALA A 79 0.31 -10.11 8.10
C ALA A 79 -0.34 -10.72 9.35
N ALA A 80 0.47 -11.08 10.35
CA ALA A 80 0.01 -11.68 11.60
C ALA A 80 -0.85 -10.73 12.44
N ALA A 81 -0.53 -9.42 12.42
CA ALA A 81 -1.36 -8.41 13.08
C ALA A 81 -2.75 -8.29 12.44
N GLY A 82 -2.86 -8.55 11.13
CA GLY A 82 -4.12 -8.55 10.39
C GLY A 82 -4.79 -7.17 10.24
N ILE A 83 -4.12 -6.09 10.66
CA ILE A 83 -4.63 -4.71 10.63
C ILE A 83 -4.55 -4.14 9.21
N CYS A 84 -3.36 -4.16 8.60
CA CYS A 84 -3.17 -3.76 7.21
C CYS A 84 -3.50 -4.92 6.26
N LYS A 85 -4.05 -4.60 5.08
CA LYS A 85 -4.49 -5.56 4.06
C LYS A 85 -3.60 -5.57 2.82
N GLY A 86 -2.57 -4.74 2.78
CA GLY A 86 -1.64 -4.69 1.67
C GLY A 86 -0.35 -3.98 2.03
N ILE A 87 0.61 -4.09 1.13
CA ILE A 87 1.91 -3.43 1.20
C ILE A 87 2.05 -2.53 -0.02
N ARG A 88 2.44 -1.29 0.22
CA ARG A 88 2.82 -0.35 -0.84
C ARG A 88 4.23 -0.69 -1.31
N TRP A 89 4.37 -1.02 -2.58
CA TRP A 89 5.67 -1.33 -3.18
C TRP A 89 6.05 -0.25 -4.21
N PRO A 90 7.13 0.52 -4.01
CA PRO A 90 7.72 1.29 -5.10
C PRO A 90 8.46 0.33 -6.03
N ILE A 91 8.09 0.32 -7.32
CA ILE A 91 8.64 -0.54 -8.35
C ILE A 91 9.31 0.35 -9.41
N PRO A 92 10.57 0.77 -9.19
CA PRO A 92 11.38 1.44 -10.20
C PRO A 92 11.88 0.48 -11.28
N VAL A 93 12.46 1.03 -12.34
CA VAL A 93 13.20 0.25 -13.34
C VAL A 93 14.34 -0.51 -12.66
N GLY A 94 14.45 -1.80 -12.94
CA GLY A 94 15.46 -2.67 -12.33
C GLY A 94 15.13 -3.12 -10.91
N PHE A 95 13.86 -2.98 -10.47
CA PHE A 95 13.40 -3.52 -9.20
C PHE A 95 13.71 -5.02 -9.09
N ASN A 96 14.39 -5.40 -8.00
CA ASN A 96 14.92 -6.75 -7.79
C ASN A 96 14.69 -7.26 -6.35
N HIS A 97 13.45 -7.13 -5.87
CA HIS A 97 13.03 -7.64 -4.54
C HIS A 97 11.91 -8.68 -4.66
N ASP A 98 12.08 -9.61 -5.61
CA ASP A 98 11.13 -10.67 -5.97
C ASP A 98 10.71 -11.52 -4.78
N GLU A 99 11.68 -11.85 -3.93
CA GLU A 99 11.43 -12.64 -2.74
C GLU A 99 10.41 -11.95 -1.81
N ALA A 100 10.62 -10.66 -1.52
CA ALA A 100 9.75 -9.91 -0.61
C ALA A 100 8.35 -9.65 -1.19
N ILE A 101 8.26 -9.37 -2.50
CA ILE A 101 6.96 -9.12 -3.15
C ILE A 101 6.16 -10.43 -3.33
N ASN A 102 6.81 -11.55 -3.63
CA ASN A 102 6.15 -12.85 -3.65
C ASN A 102 5.74 -13.29 -2.24
N HIS A 103 6.57 -12.99 -1.23
CA HIS A 103 6.22 -13.26 0.16
C HIS A 103 4.99 -12.44 0.60
N THR A 104 4.87 -11.20 0.14
CA THR A 104 3.65 -10.39 0.32
C THR A 104 2.41 -11.11 -0.22
N ALA A 105 2.48 -11.64 -1.44
CA ALA A 105 1.38 -12.40 -2.04
C ALA A 105 1.08 -13.70 -1.29
N ALA A 106 2.11 -14.46 -0.89
CA ALA A 106 1.96 -15.71 -0.15
C ALA A 106 1.29 -15.52 1.22
N LEU A 107 1.47 -14.35 1.84
CA LEU A 107 0.79 -13.95 3.08
C LEU A 107 -0.66 -13.48 2.86
N GLY A 108 -1.15 -13.43 1.61
CA GLY A 108 -2.48 -12.95 1.27
C GLY A 108 -2.63 -11.42 1.38
N LEU A 109 -1.52 -10.69 1.42
CA LEU A 109 -1.53 -9.23 1.40
C LEU A 109 -1.59 -8.72 -0.04
N ASN A 110 -2.36 -7.65 -0.27
CA ASN A 110 -2.42 -7.01 -1.57
C ASN A 110 -1.11 -6.29 -1.90
N ILE A 111 -0.65 -6.41 -3.14
CA ILE A 111 0.50 -5.66 -3.66
C ILE A 111 -0.02 -4.33 -4.20
N VAL A 112 0.24 -3.22 -3.52
CA VAL A 112 -0.14 -1.89 -3.96
C VAL A 112 1.06 -1.22 -4.62
N ALA A 113 1.17 -1.40 -5.94
CA ALA A 113 2.33 -0.97 -6.71
C ALA A 113 2.28 0.52 -7.05
N TYR A 114 3.40 1.20 -6.81
CA TYR A 114 3.67 2.57 -7.24
C TYR A 114 4.86 2.56 -8.21
N PHE A 115 4.74 3.32 -9.30
CA PHE A 115 5.66 3.27 -10.44
C PHE A 115 6.41 4.60 -10.58
N PRO A 116 7.50 4.83 -9.83
CA PRO A 116 8.24 6.10 -9.88
C PRO A 116 8.82 6.43 -11.26
N ASP A 117 9.06 5.41 -12.10
CA ASP A 117 9.60 5.57 -13.45
C ASP A 117 8.54 5.37 -14.56
N GLY A 118 7.27 5.17 -14.18
CA GLY A 118 6.19 4.82 -15.10
C GLY A 118 6.06 3.31 -15.37
N LEU A 119 4.81 2.86 -15.55
CA LEU A 119 4.47 1.46 -15.82
C LEU A 119 5.00 0.97 -17.17
N ASP A 120 5.08 1.85 -18.17
CA ASP A 120 5.60 1.54 -19.50
C ASP A 120 7.05 1.04 -19.46
N ARG A 121 7.85 1.57 -18.51
CA ARG A 121 9.25 1.19 -18.31
C ARG A 121 9.44 0.01 -17.37
N THR A 122 8.42 -0.33 -16.59
CA THR A 122 8.48 -1.34 -15.53
C THR A 122 7.55 -2.53 -15.79
N ILE A 123 7.03 -2.64 -17.01
CA ILE A 123 6.09 -3.69 -17.39
C ILE A 123 6.71 -5.08 -17.25
N GLY A 124 8.01 -5.23 -17.53
CA GLY A 124 8.71 -6.51 -17.40
C GLY A 124 8.80 -6.98 -15.94
N GLU A 125 9.01 -6.06 -15.00
CA GLU A 125 9.00 -6.32 -13.57
C GLU A 125 7.60 -6.77 -13.12
N ILE A 126 6.54 -6.11 -13.60
CA ILE A 126 5.16 -6.51 -13.30
C ILE A 126 4.81 -7.88 -13.88
N GLU A 127 5.15 -8.14 -15.13
CA GLU A 127 4.93 -9.45 -15.76
C GLU A 127 5.64 -10.56 -14.97
N ARG A 128 6.87 -10.31 -14.54
CA ARG A 128 7.65 -11.25 -13.73
C ARG A 128 7.00 -11.53 -12.38
N ILE A 129 6.50 -10.50 -11.68
CA ILE A 129 5.76 -10.64 -10.41
C ILE A 129 4.49 -11.48 -10.61
N LEU A 130 3.69 -11.15 -11.62
CA LEU A 130 2.42 -11.85 -11.90
C LEU A 130 2.64 -13.31 -12.35
N GLN A 131 3.74 -13.62 -13.03
CA GLN A 131 4.10 -14.99 -13.38
C GLN A 131 4.49 -15.83 -12.16
N GLN A 132 5.17 -15.23 -11.18
CA GLN A 132 5.59 -15.92 -9.95
C GLN A 132 4.43 -16.10 -8.96
N SER A 133 3.48 -15.15 -8.93
CA SER A 133 2.33 -15.16 -8.02
C SER A 133 1.03 -14.83 -8.76
N PRO A 134 0.48 -15.76 -9.58
CA PRO A 134 -0.69 -15.49 -10.44
C PRO A 134 -1.99 -15.21 -9.67
N GLU A 135 -2.08 -15.67 -8.41
CA GLU A 135 -3.22 -15.43 -7.53
C GLU A 135 -3.10 -14.11 -6.75
N ALA A 136 -1.98 -13.38 -6.90
CA ALA A 136 -1.78 -12.14 -6.19
C ALA A 136 -2.76 -11.06 -6.65
N THR A 137 -3.30 -10.30 -5.68
CA THR A 137 -4.02 -9.07 -6.00
C THR A 137 -3.02 -7.92 -6.14
N LEU A 138 -2.86 -7.43 -7.37
CA LEU A 138 -2.04 -6.28 -7.70
C LEU A 138 -2.93 -5.04 -7.93
N VAL A 139 -2.66 -3.96 -7.20
CA VAL A 139 -3.29 -2.66 -7.39
C VAL A 139 -2.27 -1.71 -8.03
N LEU A 140 -2.58 -1.24 -9.24
CA LEU A 140 -1.77 -0.25 -9.94
C LEU A 140 -2.17 1.16 -9.45
N SER A 141 -1.42 1.72 -8.51
CA SER A 141 -1.68 3.08 -8.04
C SER A 141 -1.36 4.12 -9.14
N HIS A 142 -2.03 5.27 -9.09
CA HIS A 142 -1.85 6.37 -10.05
C HIS A 142 -2.00 5.97 -11.52
N MET A 143 -2.79 4.93 -11.82
CA MET A 143 -2.96 4.38 -13.17
C MET A 143 -1.63 3.99 -13.85
N GLY A 144 -0.61 3.64 -13.07
CA GLY A 144 0.71 3.31 -13.61
C GLY A 144 1.63 4.51 -13.87
N ASP A 145 1.26 5.71 -13.39
CA ASP A 145 1.98 6.96 -13.67
C ASP A 145 2.28 7.14 -15.17
N PRO A 146 1.23 7.21 -16.02
CA PRO A 146 1.42 7.31 -17.45
C PRO A 146 2.14 8.62 -17.76
N GLY A 147 3.32 8.54 -18.37
CA GLY A 147 4.07 9.71 -18.81
C GLY A 147 3.19 10.63 -19.66
N VAL A 148 3.08 11.90 -19.26
CA VAL A 148 2.43 12.98 -20.02
C VAL A 148 3.35 13.54 -21.09
#